data_AF-A0A158QL03-F1
#
_entry.id   AF-A0A158QL03-F1
#
_cell.length_a   1.000
_cell.length_b   1.000
_cell.length_c   1.000
_cell.angle_alpha   90.00
_cell.angle_beta   90.00
_cell.angle_gamma   90.00
#
_symmetry.space_group_name_H-M   'P 1'
#
loop_
_entity.id
_entity.type
_entity.pdbx_description
1 polymer ?
#
loop_
_entity_poly.entity_id
_entity_poly.type
_entity_poly.pdbx_seq_one_letter_code
_entity_poly.pdbx_strand_id
1 'polypeptide(L)'
;MHGIVPMYSTRKKASNRISFEHISLEDQIVCLFPGQGAQYVGMGSKLLICPKAVELFHRSSEILGYDILKLCMEGPKTKLDQTLYCQPAVFVSSLAALEKFKAIDESYAERITDVAGFSVGEFAALVAGGMLSFEDALRVVIIRAKAMHECNQLIRSGMLTVRVNASSHLDEAMSEAREQSR
;
A
#
# COMPACT_ATOMS: atom_id res chain seq x y z
N MET A 1 -4.01 -34.50 22.23
CA MET A 1 -4.79 -33.30 22.62
C MET A 1 -3.82 -32.14 22.73
N HIS A 2 -3.53 -31.45 21.62
CA HIS A 2 -2.70 -30.25 21.61
C HIS A 2 -3.62 -29.05 21.55
N GLY A 3 -3.71 -28.33 22.67
CA GLY A 3 -4.53 -27.15 22.80
C GLY A 3 -3.98 -26.01 21.95
N ILE A 4 -4.83 -25.50 21.07
CA ILE A 4 -4.63 -24.26 20.33
C ILE A 4 -4.56 -23.12 21.35
N VAL A 5 -3.41 -22.46 21.45
CA VAL A 5 -3.27 -21.21 22.22
C VAL A 5 -3.68 -20.07 21.29
N PRO A 6 -4.72 -19.28 21.63
CA PRO A 6 -5.15 -18.17 20.78
C PRO A 6 -4.15 -17.02 20.92
N MET A 7 -3.46 -16.68 19.84
CA MET A 7 -2.49 -15.57 19.77
C MET A 7 -3.15 -14.31 19.20
N TYR A 8 -4.15 -13.80 19.91
CA TYR A 8 -4.48 -12.38 19.88
C TYR A 8 -4.43 -11.92 21.32
N SER A 9 -3.38 -11.15 21.66
CA SER A 9 -3.27 -10.39 22.90
C SER A 9 -3.64 -11.17 24.15
N THR A 10 -2.65 -11.74 24.84
CA THR A 10 -2.77 -11.81 26.28
C THR A 10 -3.00 -10.37 26.74
N ARG A 11 -4.24 -10.05 27.15
CA ARG A 11 -4.52 -8.86 27.94
C ARG A 11 -3.53 -8.88 29.10
N LYS A 12 -2.38 -8.20 28.95
CA LYS A 12 -1.49 -7.88 30.06
C LYS A 12 -2.42 -7.24 31.08
N LYS A 13 -2.54 -7.84 32.27
CA LYS A 13 -3.23 -7.22 33.41
C LYS A 13 -2.87 -5.74 33.39
N ALA A 14 -3.87 -4.87 33.42
CA ALA A 14 -3.67 -3.42 33.45
C ALA A 14 -2.79 -3.09 34.67
N SER A 15 -1.49 -3.07 34.42
CA SER A 15 -0.48 -2.61 35.32
C SER A 15 -0.46 -1.11 35.12
N ASN A 16 -0.71 -0.34 36.18
CA ASN A 16 -0.59 1.13 36.16
C ASN A 16 0.85 1.61 35.91
N ARG A 17 1.79 0.73 35.55
CA ARG A 17 3.12 1.09 35.04
C ARG A 17 3.12 1.05 33.51
N ILE A 18 3.42 2.22 32.93
CA ILE A 18 3.85 2.34 31.55
C ILE A 18 5.15 1.52 31.42
N SER A 19 5.15 0.51 30.55
CA SER A 19 6.34 -0.28 30.22
C SER A 19 7.06 0.37 29.06
N PHE A 20 8.38 0.55 29.19
CA PHE A 20 9.30 0.95 28.12
C PHE A 20 10.05 -0.26 27.56
N GLU A 21 9.53 -1.48 27.77
CA GLU A 21 10.07 -2.67 27.10
C GLU A 21 9.86 -2.53 25.59
N HIS A 22 10.97 -2.43 24.86
CA HIS A 22 10.98 -2.43 23.40
C HIS A 22 11.12 -3.87 22.90
N ILE A 23 10.47 -4.16 21.78
CA ILE A 23 10.76 -5.38 21.02
C ILE A 23 12.20 -5.21 20.51
N SER A 24 13.03 -6.25 20.65
CA SER A 24 14.40 -6.20 20.16
C SER A 24 14.42 -5.93 18.65
N LEU A 25 15.39 -5.15 18.17
CA LEU A 25 15.44 -4.74 16.75
C LEU A 25 15.49 -5.95 15.81
N GLU A 26 16.16 -7.02 16.23
CA GLU A 26 16.22 -8.29 15.51
C GLU A 26 14.86 -8.96 15.34
N ASP A 27 13.85 -8.62 16.15
CA ASP A 27 12.50 -9.18 16.09
C ASP A 27 11.48 -8.23 15.44
N GLN A 28 11.94 -7.08 14.93
CA GLN A 28 11.08 -6.05 14.34
C GLN A 28 11.19 -6.02 12.82
N ILE A 29 10.07 -6.26 12.15
CA ILE A 29 9.88 -6.02 10.72
C ILE A 29 8.87 -4.89 10.55
N VAL A 30 9.29 -3.84 9.84
CA VAL A 30 8.42 -2.73 9.44
C VAL A 30 8.10 -2.87 7.95
N CYS A 31 6.82 -2.99 7.61
CA CYS A 31 6.40 -3.06 6.20
C CYS A 31 5.99 -1.68 5.68
N LEU A 32 6.70 -1.19 4.66
CA LEU A 32 6.41 0.06 3.99
C LEU A 32 5.79 -0.20 2.61
N PHE A 33 4.61 0.36 2.37
CA PHE A 33 3.85 0.14 1.14
C PHE A 33 3.96 1.34 0.19
N PRO A 34 4.37 1.13 -1.07
CA PRO A 34 4.58 2.22 -2.00
C PRO A 34 3.27 2.84 -2.50
N GLY A 35 3.37 4.08 -2.96
CA GLY A 35 2.26 4.80 -3.58
C GLY A 35 2.18 4.63 -5.10
N GLN A 36 1.27 5.39 -5.70
CA GLN A 36 1.18 5.55 -7.15
C GLN A 36 2.52 6.04 -7.73
N GLY A 37 2.90 5.51 -8.88
CA GLY A 37 4.21 5.73 -9.52
C GLY A 37 5.14 4.52 -9.42
N ALA A 38 4.89 3.60 -8.48
CA ALA A 38 5.67 2.37 -8.34
C ALA A 38 5.26 1.26 -9.32
N GLN A 39 4.16 1.42 -10.06
CA GLN A 39 3.69 0.41 -11.01
C GLN A 39 4.62 0.27 -12.22
N TYR A 40 4.80 -0.96 -12.68
CA TYR A 40 5.51 -1.27 -13.91
C TYR A 40 4.95 -2.55 -14.55
N VAL A 41 5.04 -2.66 -15.88
CA VAL A 41 4.64 -3.87 -16.60
C VAL A 41 5.60 -5.01 -16.22
N GLY A 42 5.05 -6.13 -15.79
CA GLY A 42 5.77 -7.28 -15.23
C GLY A 42 5.79 -7.34 -13.70
N MET A 43 5.16 -6.39 -12.98
CA MET A 43 5.17 -6.35 -11.50
C MET A 43 4.54 -7.58 -10.82
N GLY A 44 3.68 -8.32 -11.51
CA GLY A 44 3.07 -9.56 -11.01
C GLY A 44 3.93 -10.82 -11.15
N SER A 45 5.01 -10.79 -11.95
CA SER A 45 5.69 -12.01 -12.42
C SER A 45 6.29 -12.85 -11.29
N LYS A 46 6.95 -12.18 -10.34
CA LYS A 46 7.58 -12.82 -9.19
C LYS A 46 6.58 -13.29 -8.13
N LEU A 47 5.30 -12.93 -8.26
CA LEU A 47 4.25 -13.24 -7.30
C LEU A 47 3.51 -14.54 -7.63
N LEU A 48 3.58 -15.00 -8.88
CA LEU A 48 2.89 -16.20 -9.37
C LEU A 48 3.30 -17.50 -8.65
N ILE A 49 4.49 -17.53 -8.05
CA ILE A 49 4.97 -18.68 -7.26
C ILE A 49 4.28 -18.82 -5.90
N CYS A 50 3.52 -17.81 -5.46
CA CYS A 50 2.83 -17.80 -4.19
C CYS A 50 1.31 -17.96 -4.43
N PRO A 51 0.68 -19.09 -4.07
CA PRO A 51 -0.75 -19.31 -4.30
C PRO A 51 -1.65 -18.24 -3.67
N LYS A 52 -1.34 -17.79 -2.45
CA LYS A 52 -2.09 -16.71 -1.77
C LYS A 52 -2.02 -15.38 -2.53
N ALA A 53 -0.87 -15.07 -3.12
CA ALA A 53 -0.71 -13.88 -3.95
C ALA A 53 -1.57 -13.97 -5.22
N VAL A 54 -1.60 -15.15 -5.87
CA VAL A 54 -2.44 -15.41 -7.05
C VAL A 54 -3.93 -15.30 -6.70
N GLU A 55 -4.35 -15.84 -5.56
CA GLU A 55 -5.73 -15.72 -5.07
C GLU A 55 -6.15 -14.25 -4.88
N LEU A 56 -5.28 -13.41 -4.30
CA LEU A 56 -5.55 -11.98 -4.15
C LEU A 56 -5.79 -11.30 -5.50
N PHE A 57 -5.00 -11.63 -6.53
CA PHE A 57 -5.22 -11.09 -7.88
C PHE A 57 -6.56 -11.55 -8.49
N HIS A 58 -6.95 -12.82 -8.28
CA HIS A 58 -8.23 -13.33 -8.77
C HIS A 58 -9.41 -12.64 -8.08
N ARG A 59 -9.42 -12.60 -6.75
CA ARG A 59 -10.45 -11.90 -5.96
C ARG A 59 -10.55 -10.41 -6.34
N SER A 60 -9.40 -9.78 -6.59
CA SER A 60 -9.37 -8.41 -7.08
C SER A 60 -10.06 -8.26 -8.43
N SER A 61 -9.80 -9.18 -9.35
CA SER A 61 -10.34 -9.15 -10.71
C SER A 61 -11.87 -9.28 -10.71
N GLU A 62 -12.42 -10.09 -9.81
CA GLU A 62 -13.87 -10.21 -9.61
C GLU A 62 -14.50 -8.89 -9.15
N ILE A 63 -13.87 -8.18 -8.21
CA ILE A 63 -14.34 -6.89 -7.70
C ILE A 63 -14.17 -5.77 -8.74
N LEU A 64 -13.08 -5.80 -9.51
CA LEU A 64 -12.72 -4.79 -10.49
C LEU A 64 -13.49 -4.93 -11.81
N GLY A 65 -13.94 -6.15 -12.14
CA GLY A 65 -14.56 -6.49 -13.42
C GLY A 65 -13.57 -6.59 -14.59
N TYR A 66 -12.27 -6.70 -14.31
CA TYR A 66 -11.23 -6.93 -15.32
C TYR A 66 -10.03 -7.65 -14.69
N ASP A 67 -9.24 -8.32 -15.52
CA ASP A 67 -8.05 -9.04 -15.09
C ASP A 67 -6.90 -8.07 -14.76
N ILE A 68 -6.74 -7.78 -13.47
CA ILE A 68 -5.70 -6.88 -12.97
C ILE A 68 -4.31 -7.53 -13.06
N LEU A 69 -4.21 -8.85 -12.92
CA LEU A 69 -2.93 -9.55 -13.03
C LEU A 69 -2.39 -9.47 -14.44
N LYS A 70 -3.24 -9.74 -15.44
CA LYS A 70 -2.90 -9.57 -16.85
C LYS A 70 -2.45 -8.15 -17.15
N LEU A 71 -3.16 -7.14 -16.64
CA LEU A 71 -2.75 -5.74 -16.81
C LEU A 71 -1.37 -5.47 -16.16
N CYS A 72 -1.12 -5.98 -14.96
CA CYS A 72 0.17 -5.87 -14.29
C CYS A 72 1.30 -6.62 -15.02
N MET A 73 1.00 -7.72 -15.72
CA MET A 73 1.97 -8.57 -16.41
C MET A 73 2.30 -8.08 -17.82
N GLU A 74 1.28 -7.71 -18.57
CA GLU A 74 1.35 -7.50 -20.02
C GLU A 74 1.13 -6.03 -20.40
N GLY A 75 0.52 -5.23 -19.52
CA GLY A 75 0.17 -3.85 -19.81
C GLY A 75 -1.03 -3.70 -20.76
N PRO A 76 -1.05 -2.69 -21.65
CA PRO A 76 0.05 -1.78 -21.98
C PRO A 76 0.37 -0.80 -20.86
N LYS A 77 1.63 -0.30 -20.82
CA LYS A 77 2.08 0.68 -19.81
C LYS A 77 1.19 1.92 -19.79
N THR A 78 0.76 2.41 -20.96
CA THR A 78 -0.11 3.59 -21.09
C THR A 78 -1.47 3.42 -20.40
N LYS A 79 -2.00 2.20 -20.32
CA LYS A 79 -3.21 1.89 -19.56
C LYS A 79 -2.87 1.74 -18.07
N LEU A 80 -1.84 0.96 -17.75
CA LEU A 80 -1.41 0.73 -16.37
C LEU A 80 -1.06 2.04 -15.64
N ASP A 81 -0.52 3.04 -16.33
CA ASP A 81 -0.16 4.35 -15.74
C ASP A 81 -1.37 5.24 -15.41
N GLN A 82 -2.55 4.97 -15.97
CA GLN A 82 -3.72 5.79 -15.66
C GLN A 82 -4.11 5.57 -14.20
N THR A 83 -4.45 6.66 -13.50
CA THR A 83 -4.85 6.67 -12.08
C THR A 83 -5.87 5.59 -11.73
N LEU A 84 -6.81 5.34 -12.65
CA LEU A 84 -7.88 4.35 -12.54
C LEU A 84 -7.35 2.91 -12.36
N TYR A 85 -6.22 2.59 -12.98
CA TYR A 85 -5.64 1.25 -13.01
C TYR A 85 -4.40 1.12 -12.11
N CYS A 86 -3.55 2.15 -12.04
CA CYS A 86 -2.33 2.07 -11.24
C CYS A 86 -2.63 1.95 -9.74
N GLN A 87 -3.67 2.61 -9.23
CA GLN A 87 -4.01 2.55 -7.80
C GLN A 87 -4.42 1.14 -7.36
N PRO A 88 -5.39 0.47 -8.03
CA PRO A 88 -5.66 -0.94 -7.77
C PRO A 88 -4.43 -1.83 -7.99
N ALA A 89 -3.66 -1.62 -9.06
CA ALA A 89 -2.48 -2.43 -9.35
C ALA A 89 -1.44 -2.39 -8.23
N VAL A 90 -1.10 -1.19 -7.74
CA VAL A 90 -0.14 -0.99 -6.63
C VAL A 90 -0.68 -1.59 -5.34
N PHE A 91 -1.96 -1.35 -5.01
CA PHE A 91 -2.59 -1.88 -3.79
C PHE A 91 -2.59 -3.41 -3.76
N VAL A 92 -3.08 -4.05 -4.81
CA VAL A 92 -3.17 -5.52 -4.89
C VAL A 92 -1.77 -6.14 -4.88
N SER A 93 -0.85 -5.60 -5.69
CA SER A 93 0.51 -6.13 -5.78
C SER A 93 1.28 -5.96 -4.47
N SER A 94 1.01 -4.90 -3.70
CA SER A 94 1.60 -4.67 -2.37
C SER A 94 1.21 -5.77 -1.38
N LEU A 95 -0.08 -6.12 -1.31
CA LEU A 95 -0.55 -7.19 -0.43
C LEU A 95 -0.16 -8.57 -0.94
N ALA A 96 -0.14 -8.79 -2.25
CA ALA A 96 0.38 -10.01 -2.85
C ALA A 96 1.89 -10.20 -2.57
N ALA A 97 2.68 -9.12 -2.58
CA ALA A 97 4.08 -9.15 -2.18
C ALA A 97 4.24 -9.44 -0.67
N LEU A 98 3.35 -8.92 0.17
CA LEU A 98 3.32 -9.24 1.60
C LEU A 98 3.02 -10.73 1.84
N GLU A 99 2.05 -11.32 1.14
CA GLU A 99 1.78 -12.76 1.27
C GLU A 99 2.95 -13.62 0.80
N LYS A 100 3.62 -13.21 -0.28
CA LYS A 100 4.86 -13.87 -0.70
C LYS A 100 5.96 -13.73 0.37
N PHE A 101 6.11 -12.56 0.96
CA PHE A 101 7.10 -12.31 2.01
C PHE A 101 6.88 -13.22 3.23
N LYS A 102 5.62 -13.32 3.71
CA LYS A 102 5.24 -14.25 4.78
C LYS A 102 5.45 -15.72 4.42
N ALA A 103 5.38 -16.07 3.13
CA ALA A 103 5.61 -17.44 2.66
C ALA A 103 7.09 -17.82 2.57
N ILE A 104 8.03 -16.87 2.70
CA ILE A 104 9.47 -17.16 2.76
C ILE A 104 9.82 -17.81 4.10
N ASP A 105 9.26 -17.29 5.19
CA ASP A 105 9.44 -17.80 6.54
C ASP A 105 8.17 -17.45 7.35
N GLU A 106 7.53 -18.47 7.92
CA GLU A 106 6.28 -18.31 8.66
C GLU A 106 6.45 -17.40 9.90
N SER A 107 7.66 -17.35 10.48
CA SER A 107 7.98 -16.48 11.62
C SER A 107 7.97 -14.99 11.27
N TYR A 108 8.11 -14.64 9.98
CA TYR A 108 8.07 -13.23 9.57
C TYR A 108 6.73 -12.59 9.83
N ALA A 109 5.63 -13.35 9.73
CA ALA A 109 4.31 -12.82 10.00
C ALA A 109 4.18 -12.32 11.46
N GLU A 110 4.79 -13.04 12.41
CA GLU A 110 4.76 -12.71 13.85
C GLU A 110 5.67 -11.53 14.20
N ARG A 111 6.68 -11.27 13.36
CA ARG A 111 7.66 -10.19 13.53
C ARG A 111 7.28 -8.88 12.86
N ILE A 112 6.18 -8.84 12.09
CA ILE A 112 5.65 -7.58 11.56
C ILE A 112 5.03 -6.80 12.72
N THR A 113 5.71 -5.72 13.10
CA THR A 113 5.36 -4.92 14.28
C THR A 113 4.72 -3.60 13.88
N ASP A 114 5.13 -3.04 12.75
CA ASP A 114 4.65 -1.77 12.23
C ASP A 114 4.41 -1.82 10.72
N VAL A 115 3.43 -1.04 10.28
CA VAL A 115 3.08 -0.89 8.88
C VAL A 115 2.81 0.58 8.58
N ALA A 116 3.24 1.04 7.40
CA ALA A 116 2.92 2.38 6.92
C ALA A 116 2.85 2.39 5.40
N GLY A 117 2.09 3.31 4.82
CA GLY A 117 1.97 3.41 3.37
C GLY A 117 2.03 4.85 2.87
N PHE A 118 2.59 5.01 1.67
CA PHE A 118 2.62 6.32 1.01
C PHE A 118 1.40 6.49 0.10
N SER A 119 0.55 7.48 0.37
CA SER A 119 -0.64 7.79 -0.46
C SER A 119 -1.57 6.58 -0.62
N VAL A 120 -1.70 5.99 -1.81
CA VAL A 120 -2.52 4.78 -2.00
C VAL A 120 -1.97 3.56 -1.25
N GLY A 121 -0.66 3.53 -0.96
CA GLY A 121 -0.04 2.47 -0.17
C GLY A 121 -0.60 2.37 1.25
N GLU A 122 -1.16 3.46 1.79
CA GLU A 122 -1.76 3.49 3.14
C GLU A 122 -2.91 2.49 3.26
N PHE A 123 -3.67 2.25 2.19
CA PHE A 123 -4.72 1.23 2.19
C PHE A 123 -4.17 -0.19 2.34
N ALA A 124 -3.01 -0.46 1.72
CA ALA A 124 -2.33 -1.75 1.92
C ALA A 124 -1.80 -1.88 3.35
N ALA A 125 -1.29 -0.79 3.94
CA ALA A 125 -0.89 -0.76 5.35
C ALA A 125 -2.07 -1.05 6.28
N LEU A 126 -3.23 -0.41 6.06
CA LEU A 126 -4.43 -0.63 6.86
C LEU A 126 -4.94 -2.08 6.78
N VAL A 127 -4.84 -2.72 5.61
CA VAL A 127 -5.18 -4.15 5.47
C VAL A 127 -4.14 -5.03 6.17
N ALA A 128 -2.85 -4.75 5.97
CA ALA A 128 -1.76 -5.50 6.60
C ALA A 128 -1.81 -5.43 8.14
N GLY A 129 -2.20 -4.28 8.69
CA GLY A 129 -2.42 -4.06 10.12
C GLY A 129 -3.77 -4.55 10.65
N GLY A 130 -4.62 -5.15 9.82
CA GLY A 130 -5.92 -5.71 10.22
C GLY A 130 -7.01 -4.67 10.52
N MET A 131 -6.83 -3.42 10.11
CA MET A 131 -7.79 -2.33 10.35
C MET A 131 -8.92 -2.31 9.31
N LEU A 132 -8.65 -2.77 8.09
CA LEU A 132 -9.63 -2.91 7.02
C LEU A 132 -9.58 -4.32 6.43
N SER A 133 -10.75 -4.81 6.00
CA SER A 133 -10.80 -5.99 5.14
C SER A 133 -10.16 -5.66 3.79
N PHE A 134 -9.64 -6.69 3.12
CA PHE A 134 -9.06 -6.54 1.77
C PHE A 134 -10.08 -5.97 0.79
N GLU A 135 -11.30 -6.51 0.79
CA GLU A 135 -12.36 -6.14 -0.14
C GLU A 135 -12.86 -4.72 0.08
N ASP A 136 -13.01 -4.28 1.33
CA ASP A 136 -13.46 -2.92 1.61
C ASP A 136 -12.38 -1.91 1.26
N ALA A 137 -11.12 -2.20 1.59
CA ALA A 137 -10.00 -1.38 1.15
C ALA A 137 -9.91 -1.27 -0.37
N LEU A 138 -10.07 -2.39 -1.11
CA LEU A 138 -10.08 -2.38 -2.57
C LEU A 138 -11.22 -1.51 -3.12
N ARG A 139 -12.44 -1.61 -2.57
CA ARG A 139 -13.57 -0.77 -2.97
C ARG A 139 -13.28 0.72 -2.76
N VAL A 140 -12.69 1.09 -1.63
CA VAL A 140 -12.28 2.47 -1.36
C VAL A 140 -11.21 2.92 -2.35
N VAL A 141 -10.20 2.09 -2.64
CA VAL A 141 -9.16 2.39 -3.64
C VAL A 141 -9.78 2.61 -5.02
N ILE A 142 -10.77 1.82 -5.43
CA ILE A 142 -11.48 1.99 -6.71
C ILE A 142 -12.19 3.35 -6.76
N ILE A 143 -12.93 3.72 -5.71
CA ILE A 143 -13.65 4.99 -5.64
C ILE A 143 -12.66 6.17 -5.67
N ARG A 144 -11.58 6.09 -4.89
CA ARG A 144 -10.51 7.09 -4.86
C ARG A 144 -9.86 7.26 -6.23
N ALA A 145 -9.54 6.15 -6.90
CA ALA A 145 -8.91 6.16 -8.21
C ALA A 145 -9.82 6.81 -9.26
N LYS A 146 -11.12 6.51 -9.24
CA LYS A 146 -12.14 7.13 -10.11
C LYS A 146 -12.24 8.63 -9.87
N ALA A 147 -12.45 9.05 -8.62
CA ALA A 147 -12.60 10.46 -8.27
C ALA A 147 -11.36 11.28 -8.68
N MET A 148 -10.15 10.78 -8.39
CA MET A 148 -8.91 11.45 -8.79
C MET A 148 -8.73 11.50 -10.31
N HIS A 149 -9.10 10.42 -11.02
CA HIS A 149 -9.03 10.39 -12.48
C HIS A 149 -9.96 11.43 -13.09
N GLU A 150 -11.21 11.52 -12.60
CA GLU A 150 -12.20 12.52 -13.03
C GLU A 150 -11.72 13.95 -12.79
N CYS A 151 -11.20 14.25 -11.59
CA CYS A 151 -10.65 15.58 -11.30
C CYS A 151 -9.51 15.97 -12.27
N ASN A 152 -8.64 15.02 -12.64
CA ASN A 152 -7.56 15.26 -13.59
C ASN A 152 -8.06 15.52 -15.03
N GLN A 153 -9.26 15.04 -15.40
CA GLN A 153 -9.86 15.38 -16.69
C GLN A 153 -10.52 16.77 -16.70
N LEU A 154 -10.94 17.28 -15.54
CA LEU A 154 -11.61 18.57 -15.42
C LEU A 154 -10.64 19.76 -15.50
N ILE A 155 -9.50 19.66 -14.82
CA ILE A 155 -8.53 20.76 -14.72
C ILE A 155 -7.14 20.22 -15.01
N ARG A 156 -6.51 20.77 -16.05
CA ARG A 156 -5.11 20.48 -16.35
C ARG A 156 -4.24 20.97 -15.19
N SER A 157 -3.61 20.02 -14.50
CA SER A 157 -2.76 20.27 -13.34
C SER A 157 -1.52 19.37 -13.37
N GLY A 158 -0.57 19.63 -12.48
CA GLY A 158 0.68 18.87 -12.38
C GLY A 158 1.30 19.00 -10.99
N MET A 159 2.31 18.18 -10.73
CA MET A 159 3.08 18.19 -9.50
C MET A 159 4.58 18.17 -9.82
N LEU A 160 5.36 18.91 -9.03
CA LEU A 160 6.81 19.00 -9.15
C LEU A 160 7.47 18.55 -7.85
N THR A 161 8.53 17.74 -7.95
CA THR A 161 9.41 17.45 -6.81
C THR A 161 10.50 18.51 -6.74
N VAL A 162 10.53 19.25 -5.63
CA VAL A 162 11.54 20.30 -5.37
C VAL A 162 12.49 19.82 -4.29
N ARG A 163 13.80 19.94 -4.53
CA ARG A 163 14.82 19.67 -3.52
C ARG A 163 15.15 20.97 -2.79
N VAL A 164 14.99 20.96 -1.48
CA VAL A 164 15.27 22.10 -0.61
C VAL A 164 16.25 21.72 0.49
N ASN A 165 16.81 22.72 1.15
CA ASN A 165 17.67 22.61 2.32
C ASN A 165 17.25 23.65 3.37
N ALA A 166 17.92 23.67 4.53
CA ALA A 166 17.58 24.58 5.63
C ALA A 166 17.70 26.07 5.27
N SER A 167 18.48 26.43 4.24
CA SER A 167 18.62 27.80 3.73
C SER A 167 17.65 28.14 2.60
N SER A 168 16.76 27.23 2.20
CA SER A 168 15.81 27.48 1.13
C SER A 168 14.65 28.33 1.64
N HIS A 169 14.39 29.46 0.98
CA HIS A 169 13.23 30.33 1.24
C HIS A 169 11.95 29.73 0.63
N LEU A 170 11.59 28.50 1.04
CA LEU A 170 10.50 27.75 0.42
C LEU A 170 9.15 28.47 0.56
N ASP A 171 8.88 29.09 1.71
CA ASP A 171 7.61 29.79 1.93
C ASP A 171 7.44 31.00 1.02
N GLU A 172 8.51 31.80 0.83
CA GLU A 172 8.53 32.92 -0.10
C GLU A 172 8.31 32.44 -1.54
N ALA A 173 9.07 31.43 -1.98
CA ALA A 173 8.94 30.85 -3.32
C ALA A 173 7.53 30.29 -3.58
N MET A 174 6.91 29.65 -2.58
CA MET A 174 5.53 29.14 -2.67
C MET A 174 4.50 30.28 -2.71
N SER A 175 4.76 31.39 -2.04
CA SER A 175 3.90 32.59 -2.10
C SER A 175 3.96 33.22 -3.49
N GLU A 176 5.16 33.47 -4.01
CA GLU A 176 5.37 34.04 -5.35
C GLU A 176 4.74 33.15 -6.44
N ALA A 177 4.93 31.83 -6.36
CA ALA A 177 4.33 30.90 -7.32
C ALA A 177 2.80 30.98 -7.33
N ARG A 178 2.15 31.19 -6.17
CA ARG A 178 0.69 31.35 -6.09
C ARG A 178 0.21 32.65 -6.72
N GLU A 179 0.97 33.74 -6.56
CA GLU A 179 0.64 35.03 -7.15
C GLU A 179 0.75 35.01 -8.67
N GLN A 180 1.80 34.37 -9.20
CA GLN A 180 2.05 34.27 -10.65
C GLN A 180 1.15 33.25 -11.36
N SER A 181 0.52 32.32 -10.63
CA SER A 181 -0.36 31.29 -11.20
C SER A 181 -1.85 31.69 -11.22
N ARG A 182 -2.19 32.92 -10.82
CA ARG A 182 -3.54 33.50 -10.93
C ARG A 182 -3.70 34.27 -12.24
#